data_AF-A0A432XQR7-F1
#
_entry.id   AF-A0A432XQR7-F1
#
_cell.length_a   1.000
_cell.length_b   1.000
_cell.length_c   1.000
_cell.angle_alpha   90.00
_cell.angle_beta   90.00
_cell.angle_gamma   90.00
#
_symmetry.space_group_name_H-M   'P 1'
#
loop_
_entity.id
_entity.type
_entity.pdbx_description
1 polymer ?
#
loop_
_entity_poly.entity_id
_entity_poly.type
_entity_poly.pdbx_seq_one_letter_code
_entity_poly.pdbx_strand_id
1 'polypeptide(L)'
;MSQQSQSFWFTPKGLAALGLIGAASYFLLVEHREHLFQFLPYLILLLCPLMHIFMHGGHGGHGGHGGHGGHGHQGDDADQDAYQRGLEDGRRESENRHHH
;
A
#
# COMPACT_ATOMS: atom_id res chain seq x y z
N MET A 1 -16.84 29.15 3.57
CA MET A 1 -17.57 29.29 4.85
C MET A 1 -16.76 28.64 5.93
N SER A 2 -16.16 29.44 6.80
CA SER A 2 -15.36 28.99 7.95
C SER A 2 -16.22 28.18 8.90
N GLN A 3 -15.87 26.90 9.09
CA GLN A 3 -16.49 25.99 10.06
C GLN A 3 -16.23 26.51 11.48
N GLN A 4 -17.11 27.40 11.94
CA GLN A 4 -17.24 27.74 13.36
C GLN A 4 -18.23 26.76 13.99
N SER A 5 -17.79 25.51 14.18
CA SER A 5 -18.35 24.71 15.25
C SER A 5 -17.75 25.25 16.53
N GLN A 6 -18.48 26.09 17.26
CA GLN A 6 -18.26 26.25 18.69
C GLN A 6 -18.56 24.88 19.31
N SER A 7 -17.57 24.01 19.24
CA SER A 7 -17.65 22.63 19.66
C SER A 7 -18.03 22.66 21.14
N PHE A 8 -19.14 22.02 21.51
CA PHE A 8 -19.51 21.76 22.92
C PHE A 8 -18.34 21.17 23.75
N TRP A 9 -17.31 20.66 23.07
CA TRP A 9 -15.98 20.28 23.54
C TRP A 9 -15.15 21.38 24.22
N PHE A 10 -15.37 22.68 23.92
CA PHE A 10 -14.68 23.81 24.56
C PHE A 10 -15.45 24.41 25.74
N THR A 11 -16.44 23.70 26.27
CA THR A 11 -17.08 24.07 27.54
C THR A 11 -16.09 23.80 28.70
N PRO A 12 -16.02 24.61 29.76
CA PRO A 12 -15.11 24.39 30.89
C PRO A 12 -15.24 22.99 31.53
N LYS A 13 -16.44 22.39 31.51
CA LYS A 13 -16.66 21.00 31.94
C LYS A 13 -16.06 19.97 30.96
N GLY A 14 -16.13 20.24 29.66
CA GLY A 14 -15.51 19.42 28.62
C GLY A 14 -13.98 19.46 28.69
N LEU A 15 -13.40 20.65 28.88
CA LEU A 15 -11.97 20.79 29.15
C LEU A 15 -11.55 20.14 30.46
N ALA A 16 -12.33 20.25 31.54
CA ALA A 16 -12.04 19.57 32.79
C ALA A 16 -12.08 18.04 32.63
N ALA A 17 -13.09 17.51 31.92
CA ALA A 17 -13.19 16.09 31.64
C ALA A 17 -12.02 15.60 30.73
N LEU A 18 -11.69 16.33 29.67
CA LEU A 18 -10.54 16.02 28.81
C LEU A 18 -9.21 16.10 29.57
N GLY A 19 -9.07 17.10 30.44
CA GLY A 19 -7.91 17.23 31.33
C GLY A 19 -7.80 16.06 32.30
N LEU A 20 -8.91 15.61 32.89
CA LEU A 20 -8.94 14.45 33.77
C LEU A 20 -8.59 13.16 33.01
N ILE A 21 -9.21 12.94 31.84
CA ILE A 21 -8.92 11.78 30.98
C ILE A 21 -7.45 11.79 30.56
N GLY A 22 -6.92 12.94 30.17
CA GLY A 22 -5.51 13.13 29.84
C GLY A 22 -4.59 12.85 31.02
N ALA A 23 -4.90 13.37 32.21
CA ALA A 23 -4.13 13.16 33.42
C ALA A 23 -4.17 11.69 33.88
N ALA A 24 -5.34 11.06 33.86
CA ALA A 24 -5.50 9.64 34.18
C ALA A 24 -4.73 8.75 33.20
N SER A 25 -4.84 9.02 31.90
CA SER A 25 -4.06 8.33 30.87
C SER A 25 -2.57 8.54 31.09
N TYR A 26 -2.13 9.78 31.34
CA TYR A 26 -0.72 10.09 31.61
C TYR A 26 -0.18 9.36 32.83
N PHE A 27 -0.93 9.33 33.93
CA PHE A 27 -0.53 8.62 35.15
C PHE A 27 -0.45 7.11 34.91
N LEU A 28 -1.42 6.54 34.20
CA LEU A 28 -1.41 5.13 33.82
C LEU A 28 -0.19 4.80 32.96
N LEU A 29 0.16 5.68 32.01
CA LEU A 29 1.32 5.54 31.15
C LEU A 29 2.64 5.69 31.91
N VAL A 30 2.71 6.56 32.93
CA VAL A 30 3.91 6.80 33.76
C VAL A 30 4.15 5.65 34.73
N GLU A 31 3.10 5.15 35.40
CA GLU A 31 3.22 4.03 36.33
C GLU A 31 3.50 2.71 35.59
N HIS A 32 2.91 2.52 34.41
CA HIS A 32 3.07 1.30 33.61
C HIS A 32 4.09 1.46 32.47
N ARG A 33 5.02 2.42 32.54
CA ARG A 33 6.06 2.64 31.51
C ARG A 33 6.80 1.35 31.13
N GLU A 34 7.14 0.54 32.13
CA GLU A 34 7.81 -0.75 31.93
C GLU A 34 7.01 -1.68 31.01
N HIS A 35 5.68 -1.72 31.19
CA HIS A 35 4.79 -2.50 30.33
C HIS A 35 4.64 -1.84 28.94
N LEU A 36 4.62 -0.50 28.86
CA LEU A 36 4.56 0.20 27.57
C LEU A 36 5.78 -0.04 26.70
N PHE A 37 6.98 -0.14 27.28
CA PHE A 37 8.17 -0.53 26.52
C PHE A 37 8.02 -1.93 25.95
N GLN A 38 7.37 -2.85 26.67
CA GLN A 38 7.04 -4.18 26.17
C GLN A 38 5.89 -4.18 25.14
N PHE A 39 4.94 -3.23 25.23
CA PHE A 39 3.87 -3.05 24.25
C PHE A 39 4.31 -2.28 22.99
N LEU A 40 5.41 -1.52 23.05
CA LEU A 40 5.97 -0.76 21.92
C LEU A 40 6.21 -1.63 20.66
N PRO A 41 6.84 -2.82 20.73
CA PRO A 41 6.96 -3.69 19.56
C PRO A 41 5.61 -4.17 19.04
N TYR A 42 4.64 -4.49 19.91
CA TYR A 42 3.30 -4.87 19.50
C TYR A 42 2.55 -3.72 18.82
N LEU A 43 2.74 -2.49 19.28
CA LEU A 43 2.13 -1.30 18.72
C LEU A 43 2.68 -0.99 17.33
N ILE A 44 3.99 -1.17 17.11
CA ILE A 44 4.63 -1.07 15.78
C ILE A 44 4.10 -2.18 14.85
N LEU A 45 3.97 -3.41 15.34
CA LEU A 45 3.40 -4.51 14.57
C LEU A 45 1.94 -4.28 14.21
N LEU A 46 1.14 -3.71 15.11
CA LEU A 46 -0.28 -3.39 14.91
C LEU A 46 -0.47 -2.14 14.02
N LEU A 47 0.52 -1.25 13.97
CA LEU A 47 0.52 -0.14 13.01
C LEU A 47 0.50 -0.64 11.56
N CYS A 48 1.15 -1.76 11.27
CA CYS A 48 1.20 -2.37 9.93
C CYS A 48 -0.19 -2.82 9.40
N PRO A 49 -0.98 -3.67 10.10
CA PRO A 49 -2.34 -4.01 9.70
C PRO A 49 -3.27 -2.81 9.77
N LEU A 50 -3.06 -1.88 10.70
CA LEU A 50 -3.85 -0.65 10.78
C LEU A 50 -3.69 0.17 9.50
N MET A 51 -2.44 0.44 9.07
CA MET A 51 -2.13 1.09 7.79
C MET A 51 -2.73 0.30 6.62
N HIS A 52 -2.57 -1.02 6.60
CA HIS A 52 -3.15 -1.86 5.53
C HIS A 52 -4.66 -1.72 5.47
N ILE A 53 -5.39 -1.77 6.59
CA ILE A 53 -6.86 -1.62 6.62
C ILE A 53 -7.27 -0.23 6.11
N PHE A 54 -6.56 0.82 6.52
CA PHE A 54 -6.80 2.18 6.04
C PHE A 54 -6.51 2.32 4.54
N MET A 55 -5.54 1.57 4.00
CA MET A 55 -5.18 1.57 2.58
C MET A 55 -5.99 0.55 1.75
N HIS A 56 -6.70 -0.40 2.38
CA HIS A 56 -7.49 -1.42 1.69
C HIS A 56 -8.97 -1.02 1.52
N GLY A 57 -9.40 0.06 2.19
CA GLY A 57 -10.79 0.54 2.16
C GLY A 57 -11.14 1.49 1.00
N GLY A 58 -10.18 1.87 0.15
CA GLY A 58 -10.41 2.86 -0.89
C GLY A 58 -9.53 2.64 -2.11
N HIS A 59 -10.02 1.86 -3.06
CA HIS A 59 -9.86 2.06 -4.52
C HIS A 59 -10.68 0.98 -5.26
N GLY A 60 -11.97 0.90 -4.92
CA GLY A 60 -12.97 0.25 -5.77
C GLY A 60 -13.76 1.34 -6.49
N GLY A 61 -13.46 1.58 -7.78
CA GLY A 61 -14.34 2.35 -8.66
C GLY A 61 -13.74 3.59 -9.32
N HIS A 62 -12.94 3.39 -10.36
CA HIS A 62 -13.07 4.20 -11.57
C HIS A 62 -13.03 3.26 -12.78
N GLY A 63 -14.21 2.82 -13.20
CA GLY A 63 -14.41 2.36 -14.56
C GLY A 63 -14.51 3.59 -15.46
N GLY A 64 -13.66 3.67 -16.48
CA GLY A 64 -13.77 4.71 -17.49
C GLY A 64 -12.47 5.04 -18.21
N HIS A 65 -12.16 4.21 -19.23
CA HIS A 65 -11.38 4.56 -20.43
C HIS A 65 -9.88 4.89 -20.32
N GLY A 66 -9.10 4.07 -21.03
CA GLY A 66 -8.11 4.62 -21.96
C GLY A 66 -6.65 4.33 -21.61
N GLY A 67 -6.12 3.28 -22.23
CA GLY A 67 -4.80 3.34 -22.85
C GLY A 67 -3.59 2.97 -21.99
N HIS A 68 -2.86 1.98 -22.50
CA HIS A 68 -1.41 1.75 -22.31
C HIS A 68 -1.03 1.26 -20.90
N GLY A 69 -0.80 -0.04 -20.69
CA GLY A 69 0.15 -0.88 -21.42
C GLY A 69 1.47 -0.86 -20.64
N GLY A 70 1.75 -1.96 -19.93
CA GLY A 70 2.71 -2.03 -18.84
C GLY A 70 4.15 -1.64 -19.18
N HIS A 71 4.77 -0.91 -18.26
CA HIS A 71 6.22 -0.81 -18.17
C HIS A 71 6.76 -2.08 -17.49
N GLY A 72 7.38 -2.94 -18.28
CA GLY A 72 8.14 -4.06 -17.75
C GLY A 72 8.50 -5.07 -18.82
N HIS A 73 9.48 -4.76 -19.68
CA HIS A 73 10.50 -5.70 -20.14
C HIS A 73 11.45 -4.99 -21.10
N GLN A 74 12.70 -4.79 -20.69
CA GLN A 74 13.79 -4.30 -21.56
C GLN A 74 14.71 -5.47 -21.96
N GLY A 75 14.15 -6.68 -22.03
CA GLY A 75 14.87 -7.92 -22.36
C GLY A 75 14.10 -8.86 -23.29
N ASP A 76 12.92 -8.46 -23.78
CA ASP A 76 12.08 -9.32 -24.64
C ASP A 76 12.42 -9.20 -26.13
N ASP A 77 12.84 -8.02 -26.61
CA ASP A 77 13.10 -7.82 -28.04
C ASP A 77 14.26 -8.69 -28.53
N ALA A 78 15.35 -8.77 -27.75
CA ALA A 78 16.52 -9.57 -28.12
C ALA A 78 16.26 -11.09 -28.07
N ASP A 79 15.43 -11.56 -27.14
CA ASP A 79 15.07 -12.98 -27.02
C ASP A 79 14.06 -13.39 -28.11
N GLN A 80 13.08 -12.54 -28.38
CA GLN A 80 12.14 -12.71 -29.50
C GLN A 80 12.85 -12.72 -30.86
N ASP A 81 13.83 -11.83 -31.07
CA ASP A 81 14.64 -11.78 -32.30
C ASP A 81 15.44 -13.08 -32.51
N ALA A 82 16.02 -13.63 -31.44
CA ALA A 82 16.76 -14.88 -31.50
C ALA A 82 15.86 -16.09 -31.79
N TYR A 83 14.68 -16.14 -31.16
CA TYR A 83 13.68 -17.20 -31.39
C TYR A 83 13.13 -17.18 -32.82
N GLN A 84 12.76 -15.99 -33.31
CA GLN A 84 12.24 -15.83 -34.67
C GLN A 84 13.26 -16.27 -35.72
N ARG A 85 14.53 -15.89 -35.57
CA ARG A 85 15.60 -16.28 -36.49
C ARG A 85 15.81 -17.80 -36.53
N GLY A 86 15.73 -18.47 -35.37
CA GLY A 86 15.80 -19.93 -35.30
C GLY A 86 14.65 -20.64 -36.03
N LEU A 87 13.43 -20.08 -35.98
CA LEU A 87 12.29 -20.62 -36.73
C LEU A 87 12.44 -20.44 -38.24
N GLU A 88 12.99 -19.30 -38.69
CA GLU A 88 13.27 -19.04 -40.10
C GLU A 88 14.32 -20.01 -40.66
N ASP A 89 15.42 -20.21 -39.94
CA ASP A 89 16.47 -21.15 -40.34
C ASP A 89 15.96 -22.59 -40.38
N GLY A 90 15.18 -23.01 -39.39
CA GLY A 90 14.56 -24.34 -39.39
C GLY A 90 13.59 -24.57 -40.56
N ARG A 91 12.82 -23.54 -40.93
CA ARG A 91 11.93 -23.60 -42.10
C ARG A 91 12.72 -23.75 -43.40
N ARG A 92 13.79 -22.95 -43.58
CA ARG A 92 14.65 -23.00 -44.76
C ARG A 92 15.36 -24.35 -44.89
N GLU A 93 15.80 -24.92 -43.76
CA GLU A 93 16.37 -26.27 -43.76
C GLU A 93 15.35 -27.33 -44.18
N SER A 94 14.10 -27.23 -43.72
CA SER A 94 13.03 -28.15 -44.12
C SER A 94 12.63 -28.02 -45.60
N GLU A 95 12.63 -26.80 -46.13
CA GLU A 95 12.35 -26.53 -47.55
C GLU A 95 13.44 -27.11 -48.44
N ASN A 96 14.71 -26.88 -48.10
CA ASN A 96 15.85 -27.42 -48.83
C ASN A 96 15.88 -28.96 -48.79
N ARG A 97 15.46 -29.57 -47.68
CA ARG A 97 15.36 -31.04 -47.54
C ARG A 97 14.29 -31.66 -48.42
N HIS A 98 13.25 -30.92 -48.81
CA HIS A 98 12.17 -31.41 -49.67
C HIS A 98 12.46 -31.29 -51.18
N HIS A 99 13.53 -30.58 -51.58
CA HIS A 99 13.92 -30.42 -52.98
C HIS A 99 14.93 -31.48 -53.47
N HIS A 100 15.14 -32.54 -52.70
CA HIS A 100 16.05 -33.64 -52.99
C HIS A 100 15.33 -35.00 -52.98
#